data_AF-A0A8H7TV03-F1
#
_entry.id   AF-A0A8H7TV03-F1
#
_cell.length_a   1.000
_cell.length_b   1.000
_cell.length_c   1.000
_cell.angle_alpha   90.00
_cell.angle_beta   90.00
_cell.angle_gamma   90.00
#
_symmetry.space_group_name_H-M   'P 1'
#
loop_
_entity.id
_entity.type
_entity.pdbx_description
1 polymer ?
#
loop_
_entity_poly.entity_id
_entity_poly.type
_entity_poly.pdbx_seq_one_letter_code
_entity_poly.pdbx_strand_id
1 'polypeptide(L)'
;MAEIAAGVIAVEQLVATGVEAAAAASIARPGQLTKASLNQIAIEPSNQTSVPALARSHHTLTVINEAAFIFGGKGSGGKLCSAEVHEVLLPINEPPKTRHELYQPVGVSPVAPVPAPRFSHAACARGNEVVIHGGRDGEGPIANDGHDFWLWSSELGT
;
A
#
# COMPACT_ATOMS: atom_id res chain seq x y z
N MET A 1 30.22 16.37 68.29
CA MET A 1 28.96 16.49 67.53
C MET A 1 29.29 16.35 66.06
N ALA A 2 28.70 15.32 65.44
CA ALA A 2 28.64 14.90 64.02
C ALA A 2 29.97 14.80 63.21
N GLU A 3 30.49 13.62 62.85
CA GLU A 3 29.99 12.55 61.93
C GLU A 3 30.03 12.94 60.43
N ILE A 4 30.54 12.18 59.45
CA ILE A 4 31.36 10.96 59.31
C ILE A 4 32.07 11.08 57.93
N ALA A 5 33.26 10.47 57.83
CA ALA A 5 34.10 10.33 56.64
C ALA A 5 33.57 9.36 55.55
N ALA A 6 34.17 9.47 54.36
CA ALA A 6 34.51 8.43 53.36
C ALA A 6 33.69 7.12 53.35
N GLY A 7 33.08 6.67 52.25
CA GLY A 7 33.74 6.41 50.97
C GLY A 7 34.00 4.89 50.79
N VAL A 8 33.39 4.33 49.74
CA VAL A 8 33.80 3.11 48.97
C VAL A 8 33.36 1.71 49.46
N ILE A 9 32.42 1.14 48.68
CA ILE A 9 32.25 -0.24 48.15
C ILE A 9 32.26 -1.46 49.10
N ALA A 10 31.14 -2.19 49.09
CA ALA A 10 31.12 -3.66 49.11
C ALA A 10 29.93 -4.18 48.27
N VAL A 11 30.24 -4.94 47.22
CA VAL A 11 29.31 -5.82 46.49
C VAL A 11 29.09 -7.05 47.35
N GLU A 12 27.84 -7.49 47.57
CA GLU A 12 27.56 -8.91 47.78
C GLU A 12 26.20 -9.33 47.20
N GLN A 13 26.19 -10.60 46.81
CA GLN A 13 25.35 -11.30 45.87
C GLN A 13 24.30 -12.12 46.65
N LEU A 14 23.03 -12.07 46.26
CA LEU A 14 22.04 -13.07 46.69
C LEU A 14 21.32 -13.66 45.47
N VAL A 15 21.68 -14.90 45.15
CA VAL A 15 21.01 -15.76 44.17
C VAL A 15 20.25 -16.84 44.94
N ALA A 16 18.94 -16.94 44.69
CA ALA A 16 18.04 -18.11 44.79
C ALA A 16 16.61 -17.57 44.97
N THR A 17 15.51 -17.99 44.34
CA THR A 17 15.12 -19.10 43.44
C THR A 17 13.70 -18.72 43.00
N GLY A 18 13.39 -18.54 41.72
CA GLY A 18 12.55 -19.47 40.96
C GLY A 18 11.07 -19.52 41.38
N VAL A 19 10.18 -18.97 40.53
CA VAL A 19 8.70 -19.19 40.48
C VAL A 19 7.95 -18.51 41.64
N GLU A 20 7.39 -17.30 41.51
CA GLU A 20 6.25 -16.84 40.69
C GLU A 20 6.46 -15.33 40.41
N ALA A 21 6.60 -14.74 39.21
CA ALA A 21 6.29 -15.13 37.84
C ALA A 21 4.81 -15.34 37.49
N ALA A 22 3.89 -14.58 38.09
CA ALA A 22 2.56 -14.25 37.56
C ALA A 22 1.85 -13.33 38.58
N ALA A 23 1.66 -12.03 38.40
CA ALA A 23 1.15 -11.34 37.25
C ALA A 23 1.79 -9.95 37.23
N ALA A 24 2.77 -9.76 36.34
CA ALA A 24 3.12 -8.42 35.92
C ALA A 24 1.89 -7.87 35.19
N ALA A 25 1.10 -7.07 35.89
CA ALA A 25 0.25 -6.09 35.22
C ALA A 25 1.22 -5.22 34.42
N SER A 26 1.43 -5.57 33.16
CA SER A 26 2.01 -4.67 32.16
C SER A 26 0.99 -3.57 31.94
N ILE A 27 0.90 -2.66 32.91
CA ILE A 27 0.27 -1.37 32.74
C ILE A 27 1.05 -0.74 31.60
N ALA A 28 0.45 -0.75 30.41
CA ALA A 28 1.02 -0.12 29.23
C ALA A 28 1.42 1.31 29.63
N ARG A 29 2.72 1.62 29.58
CA ARG A 29 3.19 2.98 29.83
C ARG A 29 2.45 3.92 28.86
N PRO A 30 1.63 4.86 29.36
CA PRO A 30 1.03 5.86 28.50
C PRO A 30 2.17 6.71 27.93
N GLY A 31 2.32 6.73 26.62
CA GLY A 31 3.24 7.64 25.94
C GLY A 31 4.49 7.04 25.29
N GLN A 32 4.60 5.71 25.15
CA GLN A 32 5.57 5.19 24.18
C GLN A 32 5.02 5.44 22.77
N LEU A 33 5.31 6.63 22.24
CA LEU A 33 5.07 6.98 20.84
C LEU A 33 5.78 5.93 19.99
N THR A 34 5.01 5.08 19.30
CA THR A 34 5.56 4.22 18.25
C THR A 34 6.20 5.14 17.22
N LYS A 35 7.53 5.09 17.10
CA LYS A 35 8.26 5.78 16.04
C LYS A 35 7.83 5.16 14.71
N ALA A 36 6.81 5.72 14.09
CA ALA A 36 6.47 5.43 12.72
C ALA A 36 7.45 6.20 11.81
N SER A 37 7.94 5.56 10.76
CA SER A 37 8.70 6.21 9.70
C SER A 37 7.91 6.15 8.40
N LEU A 38 7.94 7.25 7.65
CA LEU A 38 7.41 7.30 6.29
C LEU A 38 8.61 7.31 5.35
N ASN A 39 8.88 6.16 4.71
CA ASN A 39 10.02 5.99 3.82
C ASN A 39 9.55 5.91 2.37
N GLN A 40 10.29 6.55 1.46
CA GLN A 40 10.08 6.36 0.03
C GLN A 40 10.62 4.98 -0.37
N ILE A 41 9.74 4.14 -0.93
CA ILE A 41 10.07 2.76 -1.32
C ILE A 41 10.13 2.55 -2.83
N ALA A 42 9.67 3.53 -3.63
CA ALA A 42 9.73 3.51 -5.09
C ALA A 42 9.95 4.92 -5.65
N ILE A 43 10.57 4.99 -6.83
CA ILE A 43 10.86 6.25 -7.54
C ILE A 43 10.19 6.18 -8.92
N GLU A 44 9.21 7.04 -9.15
CA GLU A 44 8.69 7.31 -10.51
C GLU A 44 9.78 8.03 -11.32
N PRO A 45 10.01 7.66 -12.60
CA PRO A 45 10.91 8.43 -13.45
C PRO A 45 10.23 9.76 -13.81
N SER A 46 10.71 10.86 -13.22
CA SER A 46 10.15 12.21 -13.35
C SER A 46 10.15 12.83 -14.76
N ASN A 47 10.54 12.07 -15.79
CA ASN A 47 10.81 12.60 -17.13
C ASN A 47 10.45 11.66 -18.29
N GLN A 48 9.57 10.66 -18.08
CA GLN A 48 9.10 9.83 -19.18
C GLN A 48 7.91 10.49 -19.87
N THR A 49 8.18 11.17 -20.99
CA THR A 49 7.16 11.63 -21.94
C THR A 49 6.37 10.49 -22.60
N SER A 50 6.75 9.23 -22.37
CA SER A 50 6.19 8.03 -23.00
C SER A 50 5.18 7.25 -22.15
N VAL A 51 5.08 7.49 -20.83
CA VAL A 51 4.15 6.75 -19.97
C VAL A 51 3.20 7.75 -19.26
N PRO A 52 1.88 7.51 -19.22
CA PRO A 52 0.95 8.44 -18.61
C PRO A 52 1.30 8.70 -17.14
N ALA A 53 1.24 9.97 -16.73
CA ALA A 53 1.62 10.42 -15.39
C ALA A 53 0.93 9.57 -14.30
N LEU A 54 1.68 9.09 -13.30
CA LEU A 54 1.11 8.38 -12.15
C LEU A 54 0.38 9.33 -11.19
N ALA A 55 0.77 10.61 -11.16
CA ALA A 55 0.13 11.62 -10.31
C ALA A 55 -1.37 11.75 -10.58
N ARG A 56 -2.18 11.25 -9.65
CA ARG A 56 -3.65 11.20 -9.75
C ARG A 56 -4.33 11.11 -8.38
N SER A 57 -5.60 11.51 -8.29
CA SER A 57 -6.45 11.37 -7.11
C SER A 57 -7.61 10.40 -7.35
N HIS A 58 -8.30 9.96 -6.29
CA HIS A 58 -9.47 9.07 -6.37
C HIS A 58 -9.24 7.74 -7.14
N HIS A 59 -7.99 7.27 -7.16
CA HIS A 59 -7.61 5.98 -7.71
C HIS A 59 -7.60 4.91 -6.60
N THR A 60 -7.48 3.65 -6.99
CA THR A 60 -7.13 2.56 -6.06
C THR A 60 -5.72 2.07 -6.34
N LEU A 61 -5.02 1.70 -5.27
CA LEU A 61 -3.73 1.01 -5.32
C LEU A 61 -3.89 -0.33 -4.62
N THR A 62 -3.64 -1.42 -5.34
CA THR A 62 -3.67 -2.78 -4.81
C THR A 62 -2.29 -3.38 -4.91
N VAL A 63 -1.73 -3.88 -3.81
CA VAL A 63 -0.42 -4.55 -3.82
C VAL A 63 -0.61 -6.05 -3.92
N ILE A 64 0.05 -6.68 -4.88
CA ILE A 64 0.14 -8.12 -5.02
C ILE A 64 1.64 -8.45 -5.12
N ASN A 65 2.13 -9.30 -4.22
CA ASN A 65 3.57 -9.61 -4.10
C ASN A 65 4.40 -8.33 -3.94
N GLU A 66 5.41 -8.13 -4.80
CA GLU A 66 6.29 -6.96 -4.80
C GLU A 66 5.85 -5.89 -5.82
N ALA A 67 4.58 -5.88 -6.23
CA ALA A 67 4.08 -4.94 -7.23
C ALA A 67 2.81 -4.22 -6.77
N ALA A 68 2.78 -2.90 -6.99
CA ALA A 68 1.61 -2.07 -6.80
C ALA A 68 0.88 -1.85 -8.14
N PHE A 69 -0.41 -2.16 -8.15
CA PHE A 69 -1.30 -1.98 -9.28
C PHE A 69 -2.20 -0.78 -9.03
N ILE A 70 -2.07 0.23 -9.88
CA ILE A 70 -2.82 1.49 -9.80
C ILE A 70 -3.82 1.55 -10.95
N PHE A 71 -5.09 1.75 -10.63
CA PHE A 71 -6.18 1.82 -11.61
C PHE A 71 -7.05 3.07 -11.43
N GLY A 72 -7.46 3.64 -12.56
CA GLY A 72 -8.40 4.76 -12.65
C GLY A 72 -7.92 6.03 -11.94
N GLY A 73 -8.89 6.80 -11.46
CA GLY A 73 -8.67 8.08 -10.79
C GLY A 73 -8.78 9.29 -11.73
N LYS A 74 -8.37 10.45 -11.20
CA LYS A 74 -8.35 11.73 -11.89
C LYS A 74 -6.94 12.30 -11.93
N GLY A 75 -6.46 12.61 -13.12
CA GLY A 75 -5.17 13.28 -13.34
C GLY A 75 -5.28 14.80 -13.23
N SER A 76 -4.31 15.48 -13.85
CA SER A 76 -4.26 16.95 -13.87
C SER A 76 -5.53 17.58 -14.43
N GLY A 77 -6.03 18.63 -13.77
CA GLY A 77 -7.26 19.33 -14.14
C GLY A 77 -8.54 18.54 -13.91
N GLY A 78 -8.50 17.46 -13.11
CA GLY A 78 -9.69 16.65 -12.78
C GLY A 78 -10.15 15.70 -13.89
N LYS A 79 -9.37 15.58 -14.97
CA LYS A 79 -9.66 14.66 -16.09
C LYS A 79 -9.54 13.22 -15.64
N LEU A 80 -10.46 12.36 -16.08
CA LEU A 80 -10.37 10.93 -15.80
C LEU A 80 -9.11 10.33 -16.42
N CYS A 81 -8.41 9.50 -15.63
CA CYS A 81 -7.35 8.64 -16.15
C CYS A 81 -7.97 7.52 -16.99
N SER A 82 -7.20 7.02 -17.97
CA SER A 82 -7.57 5.85 -18.80
C SER A 82 -7.88 4.62 -17.94
N ALA A 83 -8.53 3.62 -18.54
CA ALA A 83 -8.79 2.32 -17.91
C ALA A 83 -7.56 1.37 -17.96
N GLU A 84 -6.36 1.92 -18.14
CA GLU A 84 -5.12 1.16 -18.08
C GLU A 84 -4.74 0.86 -16.63
N VAL A 85 -4.07 -0.27 -16.40
CA VAL A 85 -3.51 -0.61 -15.11
C VAL A 85 -2.02 -0.31 -15.13
N HIS A 86 -1.57 0.49 -14.17
CA HIS A 86 -0.15 0.80 -13.98
C HIS A 86 0.43 -0.17 -12.95
N GLU A 87 1.50 -0.87 -13.30
CA GLU A 87 2.28 -1.68 -12.37
C GLU A 87 3.53 -0.92 -11.95
N VAL A 88 3.76 -0.80 -10.65
CA VAL A 88 4.96 -0.20 -10.06
C VAL A 88 5.63 -1.20 -9.15
N LEU A 89 6.90 -1.52 -9.43
CA LEU A 89 7.66 -2.44 -8.58
C LEU A 89 7.95 -1.81 -7.21
N LEU A 90 7.65 -2.56 -6.16
CA LEU A 90 7.89 -2.27 -4.75
C LEU A 90 8.94 -3.25 -4.20
N PRO A 91 10.24 -2.99 -4.41
CA PRO A 91 11.29 -3.88 -3.92
C PRO A 91 11.24 -4.09 -2.40
N ILE A 92 11.32 -5.34 -1.95
CA ILE A 92 11.44 -5.69 -0.54
C ILE A 92 12.91 -5.98 -0.23
N ASN A 93 13.53 -5.19 0.66
CA ASN A 93 14.94 -5.29 1.06
C ASN A 93 15.99 -4.88 0.00
N GLU A 94 15.56 -4.25 -1.10
CA GLU A 94 16.45 -3.67 -2.10
C GLU A 94 16.26 -2.15 -2.15
N PRO A 95 17.26 -1.38 -2.62
CA PRO A 95 17.07 0.05 -2.84
C PRO A 95 15.91 0.29 -3.83
N PRO A 96 15.18 1.42 -3.70
CA PRO A 96 14.12 1.79 -4.62
C PRO A 96 14.59 1.68 -6.08
N LYS A 97 13.90 0.86 -6.86
CA LYS A 97 14.14 0.68 -8.30
C LYS A 97 13.01 1.31 -9.08
N THR A 98 13.35 1.86 -10.23
CA THR A 98 12.37 2.41 -11.16
C THR A 98 11.95 1.34 -12.15
N ARG A 99 10.79 0.73 -11.93
CA ARG A 99 10.10 -0.09 -12.92
C ARG A 99 8.63 0.31 -12.89
N HIS A 100 8.15 0.72 -14.06
CA HIS A 100 6.77 1.10 -14.29
C HIS A 100 6.33 0.46 -15.60
N GLU A 101 5.32 -0.38 -15.53
CA GLU A 101 4.72 -1.05 -16.70
C GLU A 101 3.24 -0.63 -16.82
N LEU A 102 2.74 -0.61 -18.06
CA LEU A 102 1.38 -0.15 -18.38
C LEU A 102 0.64 -1.25 -19.13
N TYR A 103 -0.46 -1.72 -18.54
CA TYR A 103 -1.29 -2.76 -19.11
C TYR A 103 -2.53 -2.13 -19.74
N GLN A 104 -2.72 -2.42 -21.03
CA GLN A 104 -3.91 -2.01 -21.77
C GLN A 104 -5.14 -2.77 -21.26
N PRO A 105 -6.32 -2.13 -21.23
CA PRO A 105 -7.57 -2.82 -20.94
C PRO A 105 -7.89 -3.77 -22.09
N VAL A 106 -7.64 -5.06 -21.91
CA VAL A 106 -7.94 -6.10 -22.90
C VAL A 106 -8.92 -7.09 -22.29
N GLY A 107 -10.06 -7.29 -22.96
CA GLY A 107 -11.02 -8.31 -22.57
C GLY A 107 -10.51 -9.71 -22.87
N VAL A 108 -11.03 -10.72 -22.17
CA VAL A 108 -10.70 -12.14 -22.39
C VAL A 108 -10.98 -12.64 -23.81
N SER A 109 -11.78 -11.89 -24.57
CA SER A 109 -11.99 -12.08 -26.01
C SER A 109 -12.13 -10.72 -26.69
N PRO A 110 -12.00 -10.61 -28.04
CA PRO A 110 -12.13 -9.35 -28.76
C PRO A 110 -13.49 -8.65 -28.60
N VAL A 111 -14.51 -9.37 -28.13
CA VAL A 111 -15.88 -8.85 -27.94
C VAL A 111 -16.20 -8.65 -26.45
N ALA A 112 -15.33 -9.11 -25.55
CA ALA A 112 -15.55 -8.96 -24.12
C ALA A 112 -15.42 -7.48 -23.72
N PRO A 113 -16.36 -6.94 -22.93
CA PRO A 113 -16.29 -5.57 -22.48
C PRO A 113 -15.10 -5.36 -21.54
N VAL A 114 -14.61 -4.13 -21.51
CA VAL A 114 -13.60 -3.65 -20.56
C VAL A 114 -14.19 -2.49 -19.76
N PRO A 115 -13.72 -2.23 -18.53
CA PRO A 115 -14.26 -1.14 -17.74
C PRO A 115 -14.04 0.20 -18.44
N ALA A 116 -15.06 1.05 -18.44
CA ALA A 116 -14.86 2.46 -18.76
C ALA A 116 -13.85 3.10 -17.76
N PRO A 117 -13.06 4.09 -18.22
CA PRO A 117 -12.29 4.98 -17.35
C PRO A 117 -13.13 5.45 -16.15
N ARG A 118 -12.61 5.38 -14.92
CA ARG A 118 -13.39 5.68 -13.71
C ARG A 118 -12.57 6.19 -12.53
N PHE A 119 -13.24 6.85 -11.59
CA PHE A 119 -12.66 7.32 -10.31
C PHE A 119 -13.59 7.04 -9.13
N SER A 120 -13.06 7.15 -7.90
CA SER A 120 -13.81 6.90 -6.66
C SER A 120 -14.46 5.51 -6.60
N HIS A 121 -13.79 4.50 -7.18
CA HIS A 121 -14.17 3.10 -7.14
C HIS A 121 -13.46 2.39 -5.96
N ALA A 122 -13.82 1.13 -5.74
CA ALA A 122 -13.11 0.24 -4.83
C ALA A 122 -12.34 -0.83 -5.62
N ALA A 123 -11.22 -1.28 -5.06
CA ALA A 123 -10.48 -2.42 -5.59
C ALA A 123 -9.84 -3.22 -4.45
N CYS A 124 -9.63 -4.52 -4.69
CA CYS A 124 -8.92 -5.40 -3.77
C CYS A 124 -8.23 -6.54 -4.52
N ALA A 125 -7.27 -7.19 -3.86
CA ALA A 125 -6.63 -8.38 -4.37
C ALA A 125 -7.51 -9.62 -4.18
N ARG A 126 -7.52 -10.51 -5.18
CA ARG A 126 -8.08 -11.87 -5.13
C ARG A 126 -7.02 -12.82 -5.69
N GLY A 127 -6.25 -13.45 -4.81
CA GLY A 127 -5.10 -14.25 -5.25
C GLY A 127 -4.07 -13.37 -5.97
N ASN A 128 -3.77 -13.70 -7.23
CA ASN A 128 -2.86 -12.93 -8.09
C ASN A 128 -3.60 -11.95 -9.03
N GLU A 129 -4.88 -11.69 -8.77
CA GLU A 129 -5.76 -10.85 -9.59
C GLU A 129 -6.20 -9.61 -8.80
N VAL A 130 -6.57 -8.54 -9.52
CA VAL A 130 -7.17 -7.33 -8.95
C VAL A 130 -8.65 -7.29 -9.31
N VAL A 131 -9.51 -7.20 -8.31
CA VAL A 131 -10.96 -7.00 -8.47
C VAL A 131 -11.27 -5.53 -8.33
N ILE A 132 -12.05 -4.95 -9.24
CA ILE A 132 -12.47 -3.55 -9.23
C ILE A 132 -14.00 -3.48 -9.32
N HIS A 133 -14.62 -2.60 -8.54
CA HIS A 133 -16.06 -2.39 -8.57
C HIS A 133 -16.48 -0.94 -8.26
N GLY A 134 -17.56 -0.51 -8.91
CA GLY A 134 -18.20 0.79 -8.68
C GLY A 134 -17.42 1.98 -9.27
N GLY A 135 -17.61 3.15 -8.66
CA GLY A 135 -17.01 4.41 -9.07
C GLY A 135 -17.89 5.24 -9.99
N ARG A 136 -17.28 6.23 -10.64
CA ARG A 136 -17.92 7.16 -11.59
C ARG A 136 -17.07 7.25 -12.84
N ASP A 137 -17.71 7.28 -14.00
CA ASP A 137 -17.12 7.44 -15.34
C ASP A 137 -17.17 8.90 -15.84
N GLY A 138 -17.61 9.82 -14.97
CA GLY A 138 -17.65 11.26 -15.22
C GLY A 138 -18.22 12.03 -14.03
N GLU A 139 -18.56 13.30 -14.24
CA GLU A 139 -19.25 14.13 -13.22
C GLU A 139 -20.74 13.79 -13.05
N GLY A 140 -21.24 12.83 -13.85
CA GLY A 140 -22.63 12.39 -13.86
C GLY A 140 -22.95 11.29 -12.83
N PRO A 141 -23.95 10.43 -13.12
CA PRO A 141 -24.34 9.34 -12.23
C PRO A 141 -23.19 8.35 -11.97
N ILE A 142 -23.37 7.47 -10.99
CA ILE A 142 -22.46 6.35 -10.71
C ILE A 142 -22.25 5.56 -12.01
N ALA A 143 -21.01 5.14 -12.27
CA ALA A 143 -20.68 4.31 -13.42
C ALA A 143 -21.62 3.11 -13.44
N ASN A 144 -22.49 3.06 -14.44
CA ASN A 144 -23.56 2.08 -14.52
C ASN A 144 -23.19 0.98 -15.51
N ASP A 145 -22.04 0.35 -15.29
CA ASP A 145 -21.67 -0.88 -16.01
C ASP A 145 -22.46 -2.07 -15.45
N GLY A 146 -23.78 -1.95 -15.25
CA GLY A 146 -24.61 -3.07 -14.79
C GLY A 146 -24.31 -3.63 -13.39
N HIS A 147 -23.56 -2.90 -12.54
CA HIS A 147 -23.02 -3.41 -11.26
C HIS A 147 -21.93 -4.50 -11.42
N ASP A 148 -21.23 -4.48 -12.55
CA ASP A 148 -20.21 -5.48 -12.87
C ASP A 148 -18.97 -5.37 -11.98
N PHE A 149 -18.43 -6.53 -11.62
CA PHE A 149 -17.10 -6.66 -11.04
C PHE A 149 -16.10 -6.90 -12.17
N TRP A 150 -15.05 -6.11 -12.19
CA TRP A 150 -13.97 -6.24 -13.16
C TRP A 150 -12.82 -7.02 -12.55
N LEU A 151 -12.36 -8.02 -13.27
CA LEU A 151 -11.20 -8.81 -12.88
C LEU A 151 -10.05 -8.46 -13.81
N TRP A 152 -8.95 -8.01 -13.22
CA TRP A 152 -7.70 -7.77 -13.92
C TRP A 152 -6.67 -8.83 -13.51
N SER A 153 -5.97 -9.36 -14.50
CA SER A 153 -4.87 -10.32 -14.36
C SER A 153 -3.76 -9.91 -15.32
N SER A 154 -2.50 -10.02 -14.89
CA SER A 154 -1.34 -9.87 -15.77
C SER A 154 -1.15 -11.09 -16.69
N GLU A 155 -1.75 -12.23 -16.33
CA GLU A 155 -1.80 -13.43 -17.15
C GLU A 155 -3.12 -13.44 -17.94
N LEU A 156 -3.04 -13.29 -19.26
CA LEU A 156 -4.16 -13.59 -20.14
C LEU A 156 -4.40 -15.10 -20.05
N GLY A 157 -5.53 -15.51 -19.47
CA GLY A 157 -5.86 -16.93 -19.27
C GLY A 157 -5.63 -17.73 -20.56
N THR A 158 -4.87 -18.81 -20.44
CA THR A 158 -4.64 -19.80 -21.51
C THR A 158 -5.91 -20.55 -21.87
#